data_AF-A0A538AF05-F1
#
_entry.id   AF-A0A538AF05-F1
#
_cell.length_a   1.000
_cell.length_b   1.000
_cell.length_c   1.000
_cell.angle_alpha   90.00
_cell.angle_beta   90.00
_cell.angle_gamma   90.00
#
_symmetry.space_group_name_H-M   'P 1'
#
loop_
_entity.id
_entity.type
_entity.pdbx_description
1 polymer ?
#
loop_
_entity_poly.entity_id
_entity_poly.type
_entity_poly.pdbx_seq_one_letter_code
_entity_poly.pdbx_strand_id
1 'polypeptide(L)' 'MARKTVLVCDNCGREVGEGKGATMRLTYTDARRGAKQADLCDNCSSGMPGRAAARRGRKPKSAVGRK' A
#
# COMPACT_ATOMS: atom_id res chain seq x y z
N MET A 1 -30.69 -5.67 7.57
CA MET A 1 -29.59 -6.25 6.76
C MET A 1 -28.36 -5.39 6.91
N ALA A 2 -27.29 -5.90 7.53
CA ALA A 2 -26.04 -5.16 7.66
C ALA A 2 -25.35 -5.09 6.29
N ARG A 3 -25.08 -3.89 5.79
CA ARG A 3 -24.35 -3.71 4.53
C ARG A 3 -22.87 -4.03 4.80
N LYS A 4 -22.38 -5.15 4.28
CA LYS A 4 -20.96 -5.48 4.32
C LYS A 4 -20.24 -4.61 3.29
N THR A 5 -19.36 -3.73 3.75
CA THR A 5 -18.46 -2.99 2.86
C THR A 5 -17.34 -3.92 2.42
N VAL A 6 -17.32 -4.25 1.13
CA VAL A 6 -16.27 -5.08 0.53
C VAL A 6 -15.25 -4.16 -0.12
N LEU A 7 -13.98 -4.30 0.24
CA LEU A 7 -12.88 -3.62 -0.45
C LEU A 7 -12.59 -4.39 -1.73
N VAL A 8 -12.53 -3.69 -2.87
CA VAL A 8 -12.26 -4.30 -4.17
C VAL A 8 -10.98 -3.71 -4.73
N CYS A 9 -10.12 -4.55 -5.29
CA CYS A 9 -8.89 -4.12 -5.94
C CYS A 9 -9.20 -3.37 -7.24
N ASP A 10 -8.75 -2.12 -7.34
CA ASP A 10 -8.96 -1.27 -8.53
C ASP A 10 -8.25 -1.81 -9.78
N ASN A 11 -7.25 -2.68 -9.62
CA ASN A 11 -6.47 -3.22 -10.74
C ASN A 11 -7.05 -4.51 -11.33
N CYS A 12 -7.67 -5.37 -10.51
CA CYS A 12 -8.12 -6.69 -10.96
C CYS A 12 -9.58 -7.02 -10.61
N GLY A 13 -10.30 -6.11 -9.94
CA GLY A 13 -11.71 -6.27 -9.57
C GLY A 13 -11.98 -7.36 -8.54
N ARG A 14 -10.94 -7.93 -7.92
CA ARG A 14 -11.09 -8.98 -6.90
C ARG A 14 -11.35 -8.37 -5.53
N GLU A 15 -12.16 -9.06 -4.74
CA GLU A 15 -12.36 -8.71 -3.34
C GLU A 15 -11.06 -8.84 -2.56
N VAL A 16 -10.74 -7.81 -1.79
CA VAL A 16 -9.61 -7.78 -0.88
C VAL A 16 -10.10 -8.23 0.49
N GLY A 17 -9.49 -9.29 1.01
CA GLY A 17 -9.80 -9.81 2.34
C GLY A 17 -9.52 -8.77 3.44
N GLU A 18 -10.26 -8.88 4.54
CA GLU A 18 -10.11 -7.99 5.69
C GLU A 18 -8.68 -8.05 6.26
N GLY A 19 -8.02 -6.89 6.40
CA GLY A 19 -6.62 -6.82 6.85
C GLY A 19 -5.57 -7.22 5.80
N LYS A 20 -5.97 -7.45 4.56
CA LYS A 20 -5.08 -7.72 3.41
C LYS A 20 -5.06 -6.55 2.43
N GLY A 21 -4.08 -6.52 1.55
CA GLY A 21 -3.97 -5.51 0.49
C GLY A 21 -3.15 -4.28 0.89
N ALA A 22 -3.15 -3.31 0.00
CA ALA A 22 -2.40 -2.07 0.15
C ALA A 22 -3.13 -0.91 -0.52
N THR A 23 -3.04 0.26 0.08
CA THR A 23 -3.47 1.51 -0.53
C THR A 23 -2.25 2.22 -1.11
N MET A 24 -2.32 2.57 -2.40
CA MET A 24 -1.29 3.31 -3.12
C MET A 24 -1.76 4.75 -3.32
N ARG A 25 -0.85 5.72 -3.09
CA ARG A 25 -1.05 7.13 -3.45
C ARG A 25 0.09 7.59 -4.36
N LEU A 26 -0.27 8.01 -5.56
CA LEU A 26 0.65 8.55 -6.56
C LEU A 26 0.44 10.05 -6.68
N THR A 27 1.40 10.83 -6.21
CA THR A 27 1.38 12.29 -6.33
C THR A 27 2.12 12.70 -7.60
N TYR A 28 1.46 13.44 -8.48
CA TYR A 28 2.10 13.98 -9.68
C TYR A 28 2.96 15.19 -9.33
N THR A 29 4.07 15.37 -10.03
CA THR A 29 4.92 16.56 -9.91
C THR A 29 4.24 17.82 -10.45
N ASP A 30 3.38 17.68 -11.47
CA ASP A 30 2.49 18.76 -11.90
C ASP A 30 1.33 18.90 -10.91
N ALA A 31 1.34 20.01 -10.15
CA ALA A 31 0.35 20.32 -9.13
C ALA A 31 -1.09 20.37 -9.65
N ARG A 32 -1.29 20.64 -10.95
CA ARG A 32 -2.63 20.69 -11.55
C ARG A 32 -3.27 19.31 -11.70
N ARG A 33 -2.45 18.25 -11.78
CA ARG A 33 -2.91 16.85 -11.91
C ARG A 33 -3.25 16.22 -10.55
N GLY A 34 -2.76 16.79 -9.45
CA GLY A 34 -3.06 16.34 -8.10
C GLY A 34 -2.43 14.99 -7.72
N ALA A 35 -3.19 14.15 -7.03
CA ALA A 35 -2.77 12.81 -6.62
C ALA A 35 -3.83 11.76 -6.98
N LYS A 36 -3.39 10.57 -7.38
CA LYS A 36 -4.24 9.41 -7.61
C LYS A 36 -4.12 8.44 -6.43
N GLN A 37 -5.24 7.92 -5.97
CA GLN A 37 -5.31 6.86 -4.96
C GLN A 37 -5.91 5.60 -5.57
N ALA A 38 -5.43 4.43 -5.15
CA ALA A 38 -5.96 3.14 -5.57
C ALA A 38 -5.80 2.11 -4.44
N ASP A 39 -6.75 1.20 -4.32
CA ASP A 39 -6.72 0.06 -3.42
C ASP A 39 -6.37 -1.20 -4.19
N LEU A 40 -5.41 -1.96 -3.66
CA LEU A 40 -4.80 -3.10 -4.35
C LEU A 40 -4.83 -4.33 -3.45
N CYS A 41 -5.06 -5.50 -4.05
CA CYS A 41 -4.81 -6.77 -3.37
C CYS A 41 -3.29 -7.04 -3.24
N ASP A 42 -2.88 -7.96 -2.36
CA ASP A 42 -1.47 -8.28 -2.10
C ASP A 42 -0.69 -8.66 -3.37
N ASN A 43 -1.34 -9.39 -4.28
CA ASN A 43 -0.73 -9.79 -5.55
C ASN A 43 -0.48 -8.59 -6.45
N CYS A 44 -1.42 -7.66 -6.56
CA CYS A 44 -1.26 -6.46 -7.39
C CYS A 44 -0.33 -5.43 -6.74
N SER A 45 -0.29 -5.35 -5.40
CA SER A 45 0.59 -4.42 -4.70
C SER A 45 2.06 -4.83 -4.78
N SER A 46 2.37 -6.13 -4.75
CA SER A 46 3.74 -6.63 -4.89
C SER A 46 4.39 -6.32 -6.25
N GLY A 47 3.60 -6.17 -7.31
CA GLY A 47 4.08 -5.79 -8.64
C GLY A 47 4.25 -4.27 -8.85
N MET A 48 3.86 -3.44 -7.87
CA MET A 48 3.91 -1.99 -8.02
C MET A 48 5.36 -1.47 -7.93
N PRO A 49 5.72 -0.48 -8.76
CA PRO A 49 7.05 0.11 -8.73
C PRO A 49 7.26 0.85 -7.40
N GLY A 50 8.40 0.58 -6.76
CA GLY A 50 8.76 1.20 -5.49
C GLY A 50 9.76 0.36 -4.73
N ARG A 51 10.23 0.91 -3.61
CA ARG A 51 11.01 0.16 -2.63
C ARG A 51 10.22 0.11 -1.34
N ALA A 52 10.36 -0.99 -0.60
CA ALA A 52 9.80 -1.08 0.74
C ALA A 52 10.28 0.13 1.55
N ALA A 53 9.37 1.05 1.86
CA ALA A 53 9.67 2.14 2.75
C ALA A 53 9.95 1.52 4.12
N ALA A 54 11.20 1.59 4.56
CA ALA A 54 11.53 1.19 5.92
C ALA A 54 10.59 1.96 6.86
N ARG A 55 9.94 1.23 7.78
CA ARG A 55 9.12 1.86 8.82
C ARG A 55 10.02 2.90 9.50
N ARG A 56 9.76 4.19 9.28
CA ARG A 56 10.50 5.28 9.94
C ARG A 56 10.41 5.01 11.44
N GLY A 57 11.50 4.51 12.04
CA GLY A 57 11.57 4.15 13.46
C GLY A 57 11.98 2.71 13.80
N ARG A 58 11.99 1.73 12.89
CA ARG A 58 12.54 0.39 13.25
C ARG A 58 14.05 0.37 13.05
N LYS A 59 14.81 0.64 14.12
CA LYS A 59 16.27 0.46 14.13
C LYS A 59 16.60 -0.97 13.68
N PRO A 60 17.48 -1.18 12.69
CA PRO A 60 17.82 -2.51 12.21
C PRO A 60 18.43 -3.33 13.36
N LYS A 61 18.08 -4.63 13.44
CA LYS A 61 18.51 -5.53 14.52
C LYS A 61 20.04 -5.61 14.64
N SER A 62 20.76 -5.36 13.55
CA SER A 62 22.23 -5.28 13.48
C SER A 62 22.85 -4.01 14.07
N ALA A 63 22.06 -2.96 14.37
CA ALA A 63 22.53 -1.74 15.02
C ALA A 63 22.34 -1.74 16.55
N VAL A 64 21.89 -2.87 17.11
CA VAL A 64 21.88 -3.17 18.56
C VAL A 64 22.94 -4.25 18.79
N GLY A 65 24.21 -3.90 18.63
CA GLY A 65 25.29 -4.91 18.72
C GLY A 65 26.70 -4.44 18.41
N ARG A 66 27.00 -3.14 18.48
CA ARG A 66 28.39 -2.67 18.55
C ARG A 66 28.54 -1.89 19.85
N LYS A 67 29.26 -2.52 20.78
CA LYS A 67 29.80 -1.88 21.99
C LYS A 67 30.74 -0.76 21.60
#